data_AF-A0A7C7JZE2-F1
#
_entry.id   AF-A0A7C7JZE2-F1
#
_cell.length_a   1.000
_cell.length_b   1.000
_cell.length_c   1.000
_cell.angle_alpha   90.00
_cell.angle_beta   90.00
_cell.angle_gamma   90.00
#
_symmetry.space_group_name_H-M   'P 1'
#
loop_
_entity.id
_entity.type
_entity.pdbx_description
1 polymer ?
#
loop_
_entity_poly.entity_id
_entity_poly.type
_entity_poly.pdbx_seq_one_letter_code
_entity_poly.pdbx_strand_id
1 'polypeptide(L)' 'MKKLIYISLLLLVFNCEEVVDIDLPTTEPKLVIDASLNWFDGTAGNEQEIKLTLSAPFFDAEVP' A
#
# COMPACT_ATOMS: atom_id res chain seq x y z
N MET A 1 13.03 -39.66 15.13
CA MET A 1 12.17 -39.06 14.10
C MET A 1 11.53 -37.74 14.57
N LYS A 2 10.77 -37.70 15.68
CA LYS A 2 10.16 -36.46 16.21
C LYS A 2 11.14 -35.28 16.40
N LYS A 3 12.35 -35.51 16.92
CA LYS A 3 13.38 -34.46 17.09
C LYS A 3 13.83 -33.81 15.77
N LEU A 4 13.90 -34.58 14.67
CA LEU A 4 14.28 -34.07 13.35
C LEU A 4 13.16 -33.21 12.74
N ILE A 5 11.91 -33.55 13.02
CA ILE A 5 10.74 -32.77 12.61
C ILE A 5 10.77 -31.37 13.25
N TYR A 6 11.10 -31.27 14.55
CA TYR A 6 11.21 -29.97 15.22
C TYR A 6 12.36 -29.10 14.67
N ILE A 7 13.49 -29.71 14.30
CA ILE A 7 14.62 -28.99 13.67
C ILE A 7 14.24 -28.49 12.26
N SER A 8 13.57 -29.33 11.48
CA SER A 8 13.07 -28.94 10.15
C SER A 8 12.04 -27.81 10.23
N LEU A 9 11.20 -27.81 11.25
CA LEU A 9 10.21 -26.74 11.46
C LEU A 9 10.87 -25.42 11.85
N LEU A 10 11.96 -25.47 12.64
CA LEU A 10 12.72 -24.29 13.03
C LEU A 10 13.40 -23.63 11.81
N LEU A 11 13.91 -24.41 10.87
CA LEU A 11 14.56 -23.88 9.65
C LEU A 11 13.58 -23.15 8.72
N LEU A 12 12.28 -23.47 8.77
CA LEU A 12 11.26 -22.80 7.95
C LEU A 12 10.89 -21.40 8.45
N VAL A 13 11.17 -21.09 9.72
CA VAL A 13 10.82 -19.79 10.34
C VAL A 13 12.00 -18.81 10.41
N PHE A 14 13.23 -19.28 10.21
CA PHE A 14 14.43 -18.42 10.15
C PHE A 14 14.72 -18.02 8.70
N ASN A 15 14.14 -16.89 8.27
CA ASN A 15 14.53 -16.23 7.04
C ASN A 15 15.49 -15.08 7.40
N CYS A 16 16.72 -15.15 6.89
CA CYS A 16 17.67 -14.04 7.00
C CYS A 16 17.51 -13.21 5.72
N GLU A 17 16.79 -12.10 5.80
CA GLU A 17 16.69 -11.14 4.71
C GLU A 17 17.59 -9.94 4.99
N GLU A 18 18.27 -9.47 3.95
CA GLU A 18 19.03 -8.21 4.00
C GLU A 18 18.11 -7.10 3.49
N VAL A 19 17.74 -6.19 4.39
CA VAL A 19 16.94 -5.02 4.02
C VAL A 19 17.84 -4.02 3.32
N VAL A 20 17.49 -3.64 2.09
CA VAL A 20 18.17 -2.57 1.36
C VAL A 20 17.44 -1.27 1.66
N ASP A 21 18.18 -0.28 2.17
CA ASP A 21 17.70 1.08 2.31
C ASP A 21 17.95 1.85 1.00
N ILE A 22 16.89 2.40 0.41
CA ILE A 22 16.93 3.10 -0.87
C ILE A 22 16.42 4.52 -0.67
N ASP A 23 17.32 5.49 -0.74
CA ASP A 23 16.94 6.90 -0.75
C ASP A 23 16.23 7.25 -2.06
N LEU A 24 14.96 7.67 -1.94
CA LEU A 24 14.16 8.13 -3.06
C LEU A 24 14.06 9.67 -3.06
N PRO A 25 14.10 10.32 -4.24
CA PRO A 25 13.87 11.75 -4.32
C PRO A 25 12.44 12.09 -3.94
N THR A 26 12.27 13.05 -3.03
CA THR A 26 10.97 13.59 -2.64
C THR A 26 10.76 14.98 -3.21
N THR A 27 9.50 15.40 -3.32
CA THR A 27 9.12 16.74 -3.78
C THR A 27 8.10 17.36 -2.84
N GLU A 28 7.88 18.67 -2.98
CA GLU A 28 6.78 19.35 -2.30
C GLU A 28 5.43 18.69 -2.61
N PRO A 29 4.50 18.59 -1.63
CA PRO A 29 3.18 18.00 -1.84
C PRO A 29 2.40 18.70 -2.95
N LYS A 30 1.73 17.90 -3.79
CA LYS A 30 0.87 18.36 -4.88
C LYS A 30 -0.57 17.99 -4.60
N LEU A 31 -1.50 18.84 -5.05
CA LEU A 31 -2.93 18.51 -5.01
C LEU A 31 -3.21 17.35 -5.97
N VAL A 32 -3.80 16.28 -5.43
CA VAL A 32 -4.30 15.13 -6.19
C VAL A 32 -5.83 15.19 -6.15
N ILE A 33 -6.44 15.13 -7.33
CA ILE A 33 -7.88 15.19 -7.53
C ILE A 33 -8.32 13.85 -8.11
N ASP A 34 -9.08 13.08 -7.35
CA ASP A 34 -9.74 11.86 -7.82
C ASP A 34 -11.24 12.15 -8.03
N ALA A 35 -11.67 12.04 -9.28
CA ALA A 35 -13.02 12.34 -9.71
C ALA A 35 -13.46 11.28 -10.73
N SER A 36 -13.78 10.09 -10.22
CA SER A 36 -14.31 8.99 -11.03
C SER A 36 -15.84 9.03 -11.07
N LEU A 37 -16.41 8.86 -12.27
CA LEU A 37 -17.85 8.72 -12.45
C LEU A 37 -18.25 7.25 -12.25
N ASN A 38 -18.66 6.89 -11.03
CA ASN A 38 -19.17 5.56 -10.72
C ASN A 38 -20.69 5.51 -10.95
N TRP A 39 -21.10 5.32 -12.19
CA TRP A 39 -22.52 5.16 -12.54
C TRP A 39 -22.92 3.68 -12.58
N PHE A 40 -24.00 3.34 -11.87
CA PHE A 40 -24.57 1.99 -11.84
C PHE A 40 -25.88 1.95 -12.63
N ASP A 41 -26.05 0.90 -13.43
CA ASP A 41 -27.27 0.70 -14.22
C ASP A 41 -28.51 0.68 -13.33
N GLY A 42 -29.59 1.32 -13.79
CA GLY A 42 -30.81 1.53 -13.00
C GLY A 42 -30.74 2.66 -11.96
N THR A 43 -29.64 3.41 -11.86
CA THR A 43 -29.53 4.61 -10.99
C THR A 43 -29.52 5.91 -11.80
N ALA A 44 -29.95 7.01 -11.18
CA ALA A 44 -29.94 8.34 -11.80
C ALA A 44 -28.51 8.88 -12.04
N GLY A 45 -27.50 8.32 -11.36
CA GLY A 45 -26.09 8.67 -11.57
C GLY A 45 -25.73 10.13 -11.23
N ASN A 46 -26.59 10.85 -10.53
CA ASN A 46 -26.40 12.26 -10.22
C ASN A 46 -25.68 12.52 -8.89
N GLU A 47 -25.49 11.48 -8.06
CA GLU A 47 -24.67 11.53 -6.86
C GLU A 47 -23.24 11.14 -7.22
N GLN A 48 -22.30 12.05 -7.03
CA GLN A 48 -20.88 11.87 -7.36
C GLN A 48 -20.02 12.36 -6.22
N GLU A 49 -18.88 11.70 -6.01
CA GLU A 49 -17.90 12.06 -4.99
C GLU A 49 -16.60 12.50 -5.67
N ILE A 50 -16.01 13.58 -5.17
CA ILE A 50 -14.68 14.04 -5.55
C ILE A 50 -13.79 13.93 -4.32
N LYS A 51 -12.72 13.16 -4.42
CA LYS A 51 -11.74 13.01 -3.35
C LYS A 51 -10.53 13.91 -3.65
N LEU A 52 -10.24 14.80 -2.71
CA LEU A 52 -9.09 15.69 -2.75
C LEU A 52 -8.08 15.22 -1.70
N THR A 53 -6.84 15.01 -2.10
CA THR A 53 -5.72 14.66 -1.21
C THR A 53 -4.47 15.42 -1.59
N LEU A 54 -3.47 15.42 -0.71
CA LEU A 54 -2.12 15.85 -1.06
C LEU A 54 -1.25 14.64 -1.38
N SER A 55 -0.30 14.77 -2.32
CA SER A 55 0.66 13.70 -2.58
C SER A 55 1.59 13.49 -1.38
N ALA A 56 1.89 12.25 -1.05
CA ALA A 56 2.84 11.87 -0.01
C ALA A 56 4.12 11.24 -0.60
N PRO A 57 5.26 11.30 0.11
CA PRO A 57 6.43 10.49 -0.17
C PRO A 57 6.12 8.99 -0.29
N PHE A 58 6.93 8.27 -1.09
CA PHE A 58 6.68 6.85 -1.39
C PHE A 58 6.64 5.93 -0.16
N PHE A 59 7.47 6.21 0.85
CA PHE A 59 7.55 5.41 2.07
C PHE A 59 6.64 5.89 3.20
N ASP A 60 5.83 6.93 2.97
CA ASP A 60 4.89 7.40 3.98
C ASP A 60 3.70 6.43 4.09
N ALA A 61 3.31 6.10 5.32
CA ALA A 61 2.23 5.16 5.60
C ALA A 61 0.83 5.77 5.34
N GLU A 62 0.72 7.09 5.24
CA GLU A 62 -0.55 7.81 5.14
C GLU A 62 -0.48 8.91 4.07
N VAL A 63 -1.60 9.13 3.40
CA VAL A 63 -1.78 10.22 2.42
C VAL A 63 -2.67 11.30 3.06
N PRO A 64 -2.22 12.55 3.16
CA PRO A 64 -2.99 13.65 3.75
C PRO A 64 -4.24 14.05 2.96
#